data_AF-A0A7K0RFP1-F1
#
_entry.id   AF-A0A7K0RFP1-F1
#
_cell.length_a   1.000
_cell.length_b   1.000
_cell.length_c   1.000
_cell.angle_alpha   90.00
_cell.angle_beta   90.00
_cell.angle_gamma   90.00
#
_symmetry.space_group_name_H-M   'P 1'
#
loop_
_entity.id
_entity.type
_entity.pdbx_description
1 polymer ?
#
loop_
_entity_poly.entity_id
_entity_poly.type
_entity_poly.pdbx_seq_one_letter_code
_entity_poly.pdbx_strand_id
1 'polypeptide(L)'
;MEGDGIGTDNKRYHIDNLGRSGWITQSGKGANFGVGGVFAPFWRGEGYWKTSKGRVTFPLETGGWYNGTGKRYIAPGNISFGSGPSRDLKYYRSVAVDPGLIPLGSLVYVSVYKSKNKDGWFRADDTGGAIDGRHIDVYRPPPSKSSDSGSYRSGRRIFVVPKNRISAYLKAHPASVSSARR
;
A
#
# COMPACT_ATOMS: atom_id res chain seq x y z
N MET A 1 -0.40 -2.04 0.48
CA MET A 1 -1.42 -2.48 1.45
C MET A 1 -0.85 -3.36 2.52
N GLU A 2 0.07 -4.25 2.16
CA GLU A 2 0.77 -5.00 3.18
C GLU A 2 1.92 -4.14 3.68
N GLY A 3 1.78 -3.59 4.89
CA GLY A 3 2.95 -3.25 5.68
C GLY A 3 3.81 -4.49 5.96
N ASP A 4 3.39 -5.70 5.55
CA ASP A 4 4.16 -6.93 5.66
C ASP A 4 4.98 -7.27 4.40
N GLY A 5 6.15 -7.86 4.63
CA GLY A 5 6.98 -8.50 3.60
C GLY A 5 7.71 -9.73 4.16
N ILE A 6 8.25 -10.57 3.27
CA ILE A 6 9.16 -11.64 3.65
C ILE A 6 10.59 -11.16 3.38
N GLY A 7 11.45 -11.22 4.40
CA GLY A 7 12.87 -10.90 4.29
C GLY A 7 13.64 -12.01 3.57
N THR A 8 14.87 -11.72 3.18
CA THR A 8 15.79 -12.71 2.56
C THR A 8 16.15 -13.86 3.50
N ASP A 9 15.86 -13.73 4.79
CA ASP A 9 15.98 -14.78 5.81
C ASP A 9 14.70 -15.61 5.98
N ASN A 10 13.73 -15.47 5.06
CA ASN A 10 12.41 -16.09 5.09
C ASN A 10 11.55 -15.72 6.32
N LYS A 11 11.88 -14.65 7.06
CA LYS A 11 11.04 -14.16 8.15
C LYS A 11 10.05 -13.12 7.65
N ARG A 12 8.89 -13.06 8.29
CA ARG A 12 7.91 -12.00 8.07
C ARG A 12 8.37 -10.73 8.81
N TYR A 13 8.32 -9.61 8.11
CA TYR A 13 8.59 -8.28 8.63
C TYR A 13 7.40 -7.39 8.41
N HIS A 14 6.95 -6.71 9.46
CA HIS A 14 5.98 -5.63 9.38
C HIS A 14 6.74 -4.30 9.38
N ILE A 15 6.75 -3.60 8.26
CA ILE A 15 7.19 -2.22 8.10
C ILE A 15 6.11 -1.30 8.71
N ASP A 16 6.45 -0.70 9.84
CA ASP A 16 5.57 0.20 10.60
C ASP A 16 5.71 1.66 10.12
N ASN A 17 6.93 2.05 9.72
CA ASN A 17 7.20 3.34 9.11
C ASN A 17 8.13 3.16 7.91
N LEU A 18 7.74 3.68 6.76
CA LEU A 18 8.58 3.69 5.55
C LEU A 18 9.68 4.76 5.60
N GLY A 19 9.76 5.55 6.68
CA GLY A 19 10.64 6.70 6.77
C GLY A 19 10.10 7.91 6.00
N ARG A 20 10.88 8.99 6.01
CA ARG A 20 10.50 10.26 5.34
C ARG A 20 10.95 10.33 3.88
N SER A 21 11.75 9.36 3.46
CA SER A 21 12.33 9.32 2.14
C SER A 21 11.24 9.10 1.11
N GLY A 22 11.13 10.00 0.14
CA GLY A 22 10.24 9.81 -1.00
C GLY A 22 10.76 8.76 -1.97
N TRP A 23 10.20 8.75 -3.18
CA TRP A 23 10.76 8.00 -4.29
C TRP A 23 11.73 8.86 -5.08
N ILE A 24 12.78 8.24 -5.62
CA ILE A 24 13.77 8.88 -6.48
C ILE A 24 13.82 8.20 -7.84
N THR A 25 14.23 8.98 -8.82
CA THR A 25 14.49 8.58 -10.20
C THR A 25 15.83 7.83 -10.28
N GLN A 26 16.10 7.17 -11.41
CA GLN A 26 17.39 6.50 -11.65
C GLN A 26 18.59 7.47 -11.56
N SER A 27 18.36 8.77 -11.79
CA SER A 27 19.37 9.82 -11.64
C SER A 27 19.61 10.27 -10.18
N GLY A 28 18.80 9.81 -9.23
CA GLY A 28 18.90 10.16 -7.81
C GLY A 28 18.14 11.42 -7.40
N LYS A 29 17.32 12.00 -8.29
CA LYS A 29 16.43 13.14 -8.02
C LYS A 29 15.04 12.66 -7.55
N GLY A 30 14.24 13.51 -6.91
CA GLY A 30 12.85 13.19 -6.55
C GLY A 30 12.02 12.74 -7.74
N ALA A 31 11.20 11.71 -7.55
CA ALA A 31 10.33 11.12 -8.58
C ALA A 31 8.88 11.62 -8.46
N ASN A 32 8.15 11.56 -9.58
CA ASN A 32 6.73 11.86 -9.68
C ASN A 32 5.98 10.64 -10.22
N PHE A 33 5.00 10.15 -9.46
CA PHE A 33 4.15 9.05 -9.91
C PHE A 33 3.26 9.47 -11.07
N GLY A 34 3.00 8.55 -12.01
CA GLY A 34 2.10 8.78 -13.15
C GLY A 34 2.66 9.62 -14.31
N VAL A 35 3.83 10.24 -14.16
CA VAL A 35 4.46 11.06 -15.22
C VAL A 35 5.36 10.22 -16.14
N GLY A 36 6.05 9.22 -15.59
CA GLY A 36 6.97 8.36 -16.33
C GLY A 36 8.28 9.05 -16.75
N GLY A 37 9.01 8.41 -17.67
CA GLY A 37 10.27 8.94 -18.22
C GLY A 37 11.33 9.22 -17.15
N VAL A 38 12.01 10.38 -17.25
CA VAL A 38 13.05 10.79 -16.31
C VAL A 38 12.55 11.05 -14.89
N PHE A 39 11.24 11.18 -14.69
CA PHE A 39 10.60 11.38 -13.39
C PHE A 39 10.04 10.08 -12.79
N ALA A 40 10.15 8.96 -13.50
CA ALA A 40 9.61 7.69 -13.05
C ALA A 40 10.24 7.27 -11.71
N PRO A 41 9.42 6.78 -10.76
CA PRO A 41 9.93 6.20 -9.52
C PRO A 41 10.79 4.97 -9.85
N PHE A 42 12.01 4.95 -9.31
CA PHE A 42 13.01 3.91 -9.57
C PHE A 42 13.49 3.24 -8.28
N TRP A 43 13.78 4.04 -7.25
CA TRP A 43 14.23 3.54 -5.94
C TRP A 43 13.63 4.38 -4.81
N ARG A 44 13.70 3.90 -3.57
CA ARG A 44 13.43 4.72 -2.39
C ARG A 44 14.53 5.78 -2.23
N GLY A 45 14.24 6.90 -1.58
CA GLY A 45 15.21 7.97 -1.31
C GLY A 45 16.34 7.57 -0.34
N GLU A 46 16.47 6.29 -0.01
CA GLU A 46 17.36 5.72 0.99
C GLU A 46 17.64 4.23 0.71
N GLY A 47 18.61 3.63 1.41
CA GLY A 47 18.98 2.23 1.24
C GLY A 47 19.64 1.93 -0.11
N TYR A 48 20.40 2.87 -0.68
CA TYR A 48 21.06 2.70 -1.98
C TYR A 48 22.46 3.33 -2.00
N TRP A 49 23.22 3.03 -3.04
CA TRP A 49 24.51 3.65 -3.28
C TRP A 49 24.45 4.66 -4.42
N LYS A 50 25.26 5.71 -4.34
CA LYS A 50 25.52 6.64 -5.44
C LYS A 50 26.85 6.32 -6.10
N THR A 51 26.86 6.36 -7.43
CA THR A 51 28.11 6.36 -8.21
C THR A 51 28.86 7.68 -8.04
N SER A 52 30.08 7.77 -8.57
CA SER A 52 30.82 9.05 -8.63
C SER A 52 30.07 10.15 -9.40
N LYS A 53 29.19 9.76 -10.35
CA LYS A 53 28.32 10.67 -11.12
C LYS A 53 26.99 10.97 -10.40
N GLY A 54 26.82 10.52 -9.16
CA GLY A 54 25.62 10.76 -8.34
C GLY A 54 24.40 9.90 -8.70
N ARG A 55 24.51 8.98 -9.67
CA ARG A 55 23.40 8.10 -10.10
C ARG A 55 23.14 6.98 -9.09
N VAL A 56 21.91 6.50 -9.03
CA VAL A 56 21.53 5.35 -8.20
C VAL A 56 22.25 4.09 -8.71
N THR A 57 22.83 3.32 -7.79
CA THR A 57 23.41 1.99 -7.99
C THR A 57 23.22 1.17 -6.72
N PHE A 58 23.34 -0.15 -6.83
CA PHE A 58 23.24 -1.11 -5.74
C PHE A 58 23.92 -2.42 -6.14
N PRO A 59 24.41 -3.22 -5.18
CA PRO A 59 24.95 -4.53 -5.46
C PRO A 59 23.84 -5.45 -5.99
N LEU A 60 24.19 -6.31 -6.95
CA LEU A 60 23.29 -7.36 -7.44
C LEU A 60 23.58 -8.65 -6.69
N GLU A 61 22.56 -9.50 -6.49
CA GLU A 61 22.72 -10.80 -5.82
C GLU A 61 23.73 -11.70 -6.55
N THR A 62 23.80 -11.61 -7.88
CA THR A 62 24.74 -12.35 -8.72
C THR A 62 26.16 -11.75 -8.74
N GLY A 63 26.41 -10.73 -7.92
CA GLY A 63 27.66 -9.99 -7.91
C GLY A 63 27.66 -8.82 -8.91
N GLY A 64 28.61 -7.90 -8.72
CA GLY A 64 28.67 -6.65 -9.47
C GLY A 64 27.67 -5.60 -8.99
N TRP A 65 27.45 -4.58 -9.80
CA TRP A 65 26.65 -3.40 -9.46
C TRP A 65 25.72 -3.01 -10.60
N TYR A 66 24.49 -2.61 -10.27
CA TYR A 66 23.48 -2.22 -11.25
C TYR A 66 23.96 -1.12 -12.23
N ASN A 67 24.65 -0.09 -11.74
CA ASN A 67 25.09 1.05 -12.53
C ASN A 67 26.54 1.45 -12.22
N GLY A 68 27.42 0.44 -12.11
CA GLY A 68 28.81 0.62 -11.68
C GLY A 68 28.97 0.80 -10.16
N THR A 69 30.22 0.77 -9.70
CA THR A 69 30.55 0.68 -8.28
C THR A 69 29.99 1.84 -7.46
N GLY A 70 29.34 1.52 -6.34
CA GLY A 70 28.90 2.48 -5.35
C GLY A 70 30.09 3.19 -4.68
N LYS A 71 29.99 4.51 -4.54
CA LYS A 71 30.99 5.34 -3.85
C LYS A 71 30.46 5.97 -2.56
N ARG A 72 29.16 6.22 -2.48
CA ARG A 72 28.52 6.76 -1.27
C ARG A 72 27.22 6.03 -0.96
N TYR A 73 27.12 5.44 0.21
CA TYR A 73 25.88 4.84 0.69
C TYR A 73 24.94 5.92 1.24
N ILE A 74 23.66 5.82 0.92
CA ILE A 74 22.58 6.60 1.49
C ILE A 74 21.83 5.67 2.44
N ALA A 75 22.10 5.80 3.73
CA ALA A 75 21.51 4.94 4.74
C ALA A 75 19.99 5.17 4.85
N PRO A 76 19.20 4.11 5.15
CA PRO A 76 17.82 4.24 5.58
C PRO A 76 17.67 5.20 6.77
N GLY A 77 16.67 6.07 6.73
CA GLY A 77 16.40 7.06 7.77
C GLY A 77 14.95 6.96 8.27
N ASN A 78 14.79 6.67 9.57
CA ASN A 78 13.49 6.58 10.25
C ASN A 78 12.55 5.49 9.69
N ILE A 79 13.11 4.43 9.09
CA ILE A 79 12.35 3.21 8.82
C ILE A 79 12.22 2.45 10.15
N SER A 80 11.01 2.04 10.52
CA SER A 80 10.75 1.18 11.67
C SER A 80 10.02 -0.08 11.26
N PHE A 81 10.28 -1.15 12.02
CA PHE A 81 9.53 -2.40 11.92
C PHE A 81 8.68 -2.56 13.18
N GLY A 82 7.41 -2.90 12.98
CA GLY A 82 6.45 -3.14 14.06
C GLY A 82 6.54 -4.57 14.58
N SER A 83 6.13 -4.77 15.82
CA SER A 83 5.89 -6.11 16.36
C SER A 83 4.61 -6.71 15.80
N GLY A 84 4.65 -8.00 15.44
CA GLY A 84 3.49 -8.73 14.93
C GLY A 84 3.18 -8.43 13.46
N PRO A 85 2.15 -9.08 12.90
CA PRO A 85 1.72 -8.83 11.53
C PRO A 85 1.18 -7.40 11.37
N SER A 86 1.19 -6.88 10.15
CA SER A 86 0.38 -5.70 9.82
C SER A 86 -1.12 -6.02 9.97
N ARG A 87 -1.99 -5.03 9.73
CA ARG A 87 -3.45 -5.18 9.93
C ARG A 87 -3.98 -6.44 9.23
N ASP A 88 -4.91 -7.15 9.87
CA ASP A 88 -5.57 -8.32 9.28
C ASP A 88 -6.47 -7.90 8.10
N LEU A 89 -5.88 -7.72 6.93
CA LEU A 89 -6.59 -7.39 5.71
C LEU A 89 -7.20 -8.65 5.11
N LYS A 90 -8.45 -8.54 4.66
CA LYS A 90 -9.20 -9.66 4.10
C LYS A 90 -9.46 -9.44 2.61
N TYR A 91 -9.09 -10.41 1.79
CA TYR A 91 -9.27 -10.32 0.34
C TYR A 91 -10.73 -10.04 -0.02
N TYR A 92 -10.91 -9.05 -0.89
CA TYR A 92 -12.20 -8.52 -1.30
C TYR A 92 -13.12 -8.07 -0.16
N ARG A 93 -12.54 -7.75 1.00
CA ARG A 93 -13.23 -7.27 2.20
C ARG A 93 -12.56 -6.04 2.80
N SER A 94 -11.27 -5.85 2.59
CA SER A 94 -10.53 -4.67 3.02
C SER A 94 -10.19 -3.76 1.83
N VAL A 95 -10.16 -2.46 2.07
CA VAL A 95 -9.84 -1.44 1.07
C VAL A 95 -8.93 -0.37 1.69
N ALA A 96 -7.94 0.08 0.92
CA ALA A 96 -7.14 1.25 1.26
C ALA A 96 -7.86 2.52 0.80
N VAL A 97 -7.85 3.56 1.65
CA VAL A 97 -8.54 4.84 1.41
C VAL A 97 -7.70 6.03 1.86
N ASP A 98 -8.11 7.23 1.48
CA ASP A 98 -7.71 8.49 2.10
C ASP A 98 -8.51 8.73 3.40
N PRO A 99 -7.89 8.70 4.60
CA PRO A 99 -8.59 8.93 5.86
C PRO A 99 -9.20 10.33 6.02
N GLY A 100 -8.68 11.34 5.30
CA GLY A 100 -9.23 12.70 5.29
C GLY A 100 -10.60 12.77 4.62
N LEU A 101 -10.90 11.82 3.72
CA LEU A 101 -12.20 11.70 3.05
C LEU A 101 -13.06 10.55 3.59
N ILE A 102 -12.47 9.37 3.79
CA ILE A 102 -13.13 8.15 4.25
C ILE A 102 -12.45 7.69 5.55
N PRO A 103 -13.05 7.95 6.73
CA PRO A 103 -12.45 7.53 7.99
C PRO A 103 -12.23 6.01 8.06
N LEU A 104 -11.10 5.58 8.62
CA LEU A 104 -10.81 4.17 8.85
C LEU A 104 -11.92 3.50 9.70
N GLY A 105 -12.25 2.27 9.35
CA GLY A 105 -13.35 1.47 9.90
C GLY A 105 -14.73 1.79 9.30
N SER A 106 -14.82 2.68 8.32
CA SER A 106 -16.05 2.90 7.55
C SER A 106 -16.35 1.69 6.66
N LEU A 107 -17.62 1.50 6.30
CA LEU A 107 -18.03 0.54 5.27
C LEU A 107 -18.11 1.23 3.92
N VAL A 108 -17.55 0.60 2.89
CA VAL A 108 -17.51 1.11 1.52
C VAL A 108 -18.22 0.10 0.62
N TYR A 109 -19.26 0.54 -0.08
CA TYR A 109 -19.97 -0.26 -1.06
C TYR A 109 -19.43 0.01 -2.45
N VAL A 110 -18.97 -1.05 -3.11
CA VAL A 110 -18.40 -1.01 -4.46
C VAL A 110 -19.09 -2.09 -5.31
N SER A 111 -20.15 -1.69 -6.01
CA SER A 111 -21.06 -2.62 -6.70
C SER A 111 -20.38 -3.57 -7.69
N VAL A 112 -19.31 -3.11 -8.36
CA VAL A 112 -18.59 -3.92 -9.36
C VAL A 112 -17.91 -5.16 -8.77
N TYR A 113 -17.71 -5.22 -7.46
CA TYR A 113 -17.12 -6.36 -6.77
C TYR A 113 -18.14 -7.30 -6.13
N LYS A 114 -19.45 -7.04 -6.29
CA LYS A 114 -20.51 -7.91 -5.73
C LYS A 114 -20.38 -9.37 -6.19
N SER A 115 -19.93 -9.62 -7.41
CA SER A 115 -19.66 -10.99 -7.89
C SER A 115 -18.43 -11.65 -7.27
N LYS A 116 -17.52 -10.87 -6.66
CA LYS A 116 -16.29 -11.35 -6.02
C LYS A 116 -16.47 -11.61 -4.52
N ASN A 117 -17.24 -10.78 -3.83
CA ASN A 117 -17.46 -10.88 -2.37
C ASN A 117 -18.93 -11.05 -1.97
N LYS A 118 -19.80 -11.40 -2.92
CA LYS A 118 -21.25 -11.66 -2.77
C LYS A 118 -22.14 -10.43 -2.50
N ASP A 119 -21.63 -9.44 -1.77
CA ASP A 119 -22.44 -8.33 -1.26
C ASP A 119 -21.94 -6.94 -1.66
N GLY A 120 -20.74 -6.81 -2.22
CA GLY A 120 -20.14 -5.54 -2.66
C GLY A 120 -19.57 -4.68 -1.53
N TRP A 121 -19.58 -5.15 -0.28
CA TRP A 121 -19.15 -4.39 0.89
C TRP A 121 -17.71 -4.68 1.30
N PHE A 122 -17.03 -3.58 1.62
CA PHE A 122 -15.66 -3.53 2.10
C PHE A 122 -15.60 -2.72 3.38
N ARG A 123 -14.51 -2.89 4.13
CA ARG A 123 -14.15 -2.08 5.28
C ARG A 123 -12.87 -1.30 4.98
N ALA A 124 -12.88 -0.02 5.30
CA ALA A 124 -11.72 0.86 5.18
C ALA A 124 -10.70 0.53 6.27
N ASP A 125 -9.89 -0.50 6.05
CA ASP A 125 -8.91 -1.01 7.03
C ASP A 125 -7.49 -0.52 6.78
N ASP A 126 -7.23 0.10 5.63
CA ASP A 126 -5.88 0.44 5.21
C ASP A 126 -5.76 1.84 4.56
N THR A 127 -4.53 2.25 4.34
CA THR A 127 -4.13 3.48 3.65
C THR A 127 -3.00 3.18 2.67
N GLY A 128 -2.72 4.08 1.74
CA GLY A 128 -1.55 3.98 0.89
C GLY A 128 -1.02 5.35 0.52
N GLY A 129 0.29 5.47 0.33
CA GLY A 129 0.93 6.76 0.05
C GLY A 129 0.47 7.44 -1.25
N ALA A 130 -0.15 6.69 -2.16
CA ALA A 130 -0.74 7.18 -3.42
C ALA A 130 -2.28 7.02 -3.47
N ILE A 131 -2.90 6.67 -2.33
CA ILE A 131 -4.35 6.52 -2.21
C ILE A 131 -4.90 7.77 -1.54
N ASP A 132 -5.11 8.80 -2.36
CA ASP A 132 -5.54 10.14 -1.94
C ASP A 132 -6.92 10.53 -2.55
N GLY A 133 -7.65 11.38 -1.83
CA GLY A 133 -8.97 11.85 -2.23
C GLY A 133 -9.96 10.71 -2.55
N ARG A 134 -10.53 10.74 -3.76
CA ARG A 134 -11.57 9.79 -4.22
C ARG A 134 -11.00 8.50 -4.83
N HIS A 135 -9.72 8.22 -4.59
CA HIS A 135 -9.07 6.99 -5.00
C HIS A 135 -9.18 5.95 -3.87
N ILE A 136 -9.57 4.72 -4.22
CA ILE A 136 -9.52 3.57 -3.33
C ILE A 136 -8.75 2.46 -4.00
N ASP A 137 -8.09 1.62 -3.22
CA ASP A 137 -7.41 0.43 -3.74
C ASP A 137 -7.91 -0.81 -2.99
N VAL A 138 -8.32 -1.83 -3.75
CA VAL A 138 -9.01 -3.02 -3.24
C VAL A 138 -8.01 -4.10 -2.90
N TYR A 139 -8.02 -4.55 -1.65
CA TYR A 139 -7.17 -5.66 -1.25
C TYR A 139 -7.67 -6.96 -1.88
N ARG A 140 -6.82 -7.59 -2.71
CA ARG A 140 -7.17 -8.75 -3.54
C ARG A 140 -6.03 -9.78 -3.52
N PRO A 141 -6.31 -11.05 -3.86
CA PRO A 141 -5.27 -12.04 -4.01
C PRO A 141 -4.21 -11.60 -5.02
N PRO A 142 -2.94 -11.99 -4.82
CA PRO A 142 -1.89 -11.73 -5.79
C PRO A 142 -2.28 -12.34 -7.15
N PRO A 143 -1.93 -11.69 -8.26
CA PRO A 143 -2.16 -12.26 -9.57
C PRO A 143 -1.32 -13.54 -9.75
N SER A 144 -1.79 -14.46 -10.59
CA SER A 144 -1.04 -15.69 -10.90
C SER A 144 0.24 -15.44 -11.70
N LYS A 145 0.42 -14.24 -12.25
CA LYS A 145 1.58 -13.81 -13.02
C LYS A 145 2.04 -12.44 -12.52
N SER A 146 3.35 -12.26 -12.39
CA SER A 146 3.96 -10.98 -12.01
C SER A 146 3.73 -9.86 -13.04
N SER A 147 3.37 -10.20 -14.28
CA SER A 147 3.10 -9.25 -15.36
C SER A 147 1.65 -8.70 -15.38
N ASP A 148 0.78 -9.14 -14.46
CA ASP A 148 -0.58 -8.60 -14.36
C ASP A 148 -0.54 -7.16 -13.82
N SER A 149 -0.92 -6.21 -14.68
CA SER A 149 -0.94 -4.78 -14.37
C SER A 149 -2.03 -4.37 -13.36
N GLY A 150 -2.92 -5.30 -12.98
CA GLY A 150 -4.09 -5.05 -12.16
C GLY A 150 -5.32 -4.59 -12.94
N SER A 151 -6.41 -4.36 -12.21
CA SER A 151 -7.68 -3.90 -12.77
C SER A 151 -8.01 -2.50 -12.27
N TYR A 152 -7.95 -1.51 -13.18
CA TYR A 152 -8.29 -0.13 -12.88
C TYR A 152 -9.75 0.15 -13.28
N ARG A 153 -10.51 0.78 -12.38
CA ARG A 153 -11.91 1.16 -12.63
C ARG A 153 -12.11 2.62 -12.25
N SER A 154 -12.15 3.50 -13.26
CA SER A 154 -12.38 4.93 -13.07
C SER A 154 -13.88 5.29 -13.16
N GLY A 155 -14.24 6.44 -12.58
CA GLY A 155 -15.59 7.03 -12.70
C GLY A 155 -16.72 6.23 -12.06
N ARG A 156 -16.40 5.28 -11.16
CA ARG A 156 -17.41 4.45 -10.49
C ARG A 156 -17.93 5.16 -9.25
N ARG A 157 -19.25 5.13 -9.08
CA ARG A 157 -19.86 5.54 -7.81
C ARG A 157 -19.61 4.47 -6.76
N ILE A 158 -19.17 4.93 -5.61
CA ILE A 158 -19.09 4.15 -4.38
C ILE A 158 -19.95 4.84 -3.32
N PHE A 159 -20.40 4.08 -2.33
CA PHE A 159 -21.15 4.62 -1.20
C PHE A 159 -20.41 4.32 0.09
N VAL A 160 -20.45 5.25 1.04
CA VAL A 160 -19.71 5.14 2.29
C VAL A 160 -20.70 5.25 3.44
N VAL A 161 -20.60 4.31 4.39
CA VAL A 161 -21.23 4.42 5.71
C VAL A 161 -20.12 4.71 6.71
N PRO A 162 -20.03 5.95 7.23
CA PRO A 162 -18.99 6.34 8.17
C PRO A 162 -19.00 5.50 9.45
N LYS A 163 -17.82 5.21 10.01
CA LYS A 163 -17.65 4.39 11.23
C LYS A 163 -18.58 4.81 12.37
N ASN A 164 -18.73 6.12 12.63
CA ASN A 164 -19.58 6.62 13.70
C ASN A 164 -21.07 6.28 13.49
N ARG A 165 -21.55 6.24 12.24
CA ARG A 165 -22.93 5.83 11.91
C ARG A 165 -23.12 4.32 12.11
N ILE A 166 -22.11 3.52 11.81
CA ILE A 166 -22.11 2.08 12.10
C ILE A 166 -22.18 1.85 13.60
N SER A 167 -21.33 2.52 14.39
CA SER A 167 -21.34 2.41 15.84
C SER A 167 -22.68 2.83 16.45
N ALA A 168 -23.27 3.91 15.97
CA ALA A 168 -24.61 4.34 16.40
C ALA A 168 -25.69 3.30 16.07
N TYR A 169 -25.65 2.73 14.85
CA TYR A 169 -26.58 1.69 14.43
C TYR A 169 -26.49 0.44 15.31
N LEU A 170 -25.27 -0.06 15.56
CA LEU A 170 -25.05 -1.25 16.39
C LEU A 170 -25.45 -1.03 17.84
N LYS A 171 -25.24 0.19 18.38
CA LYS A 171 -25.71 0.55 19.72
C LYS A 171 -27.23 0.54 19.83
N ALA A 172 -27.92 0.99 18.78
CA ALA A 172 -29.39 0.95 18.72
C ALA A 172 -29.94 -0.45 18.43
N HIS A 173 -29.15 -1.35 17.82
CA HIS A 173 -29.57 -2.69 17.39
C HIS A 173 -28.61 -3.78 17.93
N PRO A 174 -28.61 -4.04 19.25
CA PRO A 174 -27.67 -4.97 19.87
C PRO A 174 -27.78 -6.41 19.33
N ALA A 175 -28.96 -6.84 18.88
CA ALA A 175 -29.14 -8.15 18.24
C ALA A 175 -28.31 -8.31 16.94
N SER A 176 -28.00 -7.22 16.24
CA SER A 176 -27.17 -7.24 15.03
C SER A 176 -25.67 -7.44 15.31
N VAL A 177 -25.22 -7.26 16.56
CA VAL A 177 -23.81 -7.41 16.96
C VAL A 177 -23.36 -8.88 16.92
N SER A 178 -24.24 -9.81 17.30
CA SER A 178 -23.96 -11.25 17.31
C SER A 178 -23.82 -11.85 15.90
N SER A 179 -24.45 -11.24 14.89
CA SER A 179 -24.31 -11.61 13.48
C SER A 179 -23.03 -11.07 12.84
N ALA A 180 -22.47 -9.97 13.35
CA ALA A 180 -21.30 -9.30 12.76
C ALA A 180 -19.95 -9.90 13.21
N ARG A 181 -19.96 -10.83 14.17
CA ARG A 181 -18.77 -11.52 14.70
C ARG A 181 -18.48 -12.90 14.08
N ARG A 182 -19.32 -13.38 13.14
CA ARG A 182 -19.10 -14.62 12.40
C ARG A 182 -18.47 -14.36 11.04
#